data_AF-A0A6N0NZP1-F1
#
_entry.id   AF-A0A6N0NZP1-F1
#
_cell.length_a   1.000
_cell.length_b   1.000
_cell.length_c   1.000
_cell.angle_alpha   90.00
_cell.angle_beta   90.00
_cell.angle_gamma   90.00
#
_symmetry.space_group_name_H-M   'P 1'
#
loop_
_entity.id
_entity.type
_entity.pdbx_description
1 polymer ?
#
loop_
_entity_poly.entity_id
_entity_poly.type
_entity_poly.pdbx_seq_one_letter_code
_entity_poly.pdbx_strand_id
1 'polypeptide(L)'
;MKVKVTLSIDSEILKRAKEIAVERNTTLSDMFEQAISELDALSAINSLMKGLGLTPRLISFEEISKNKLDLKANSLVREMRDERLSGH
;
A
#
# COMPACT_ATOMS: atom_id res chain seq x y z
N MET A 1 13.87 -9.19 -17.66
CA MET A 1 14.99 -8.37 -18.19
C MET A 1 15.47 -7.48 -17.05
N LYS A 2 16.77 -7.46 -16.72
CA LYS A 2 17.33 -6.55 -15.70
C LYS A 2 17.99 -5.35 -16.37
N VAL A 3 17.76 -4.15 -15.85
CA VAL A 3 18.32 -2.89 -16.35
C VAL A 3 19.18 -2.27 -15.25
N LYS A 4 20.38 -1.81 -15.61
CA LYS A 4 21.27 -1.09 -14.67
C LYS A 4 20.92 0.39 -14.68
N VAL A 5 20.69 0.94 -13.51
CA VAL A 5 20.37 2.36 -13.31
C VAL A 5 21.45 2.99 -12.42
N THR A 6 21.78 4.25 -12.67
CA THR A 6 22.66 5.06 -11.81
C THR A 6 21.84 6.18 -11.21
N LEU A 7 21.98 6.36 -9.89
CA LEU A 7 21.20 7.32 -9.10
C LEU A 7 22.17 8.20 -8.33
N SER A 8 21.89 9.50 -8.29
CA SER A 8 22.54 10.43 -7.38
C SER A 8 21.70 10.51 -6.11
N ILE A 9 22.32 10.18 -4.98
CA ILE A 9 21.67 10.14 -3.66
C ILE A 9 22.57 10.89 -2.69
N ASP A 10 21.95 11.59 -1.75
CA ASP A 10 22.67 12.20 -0.63
C ASP A 10 23.53 11.17 0.12
N SER A 11 24.74 11.57 0.50
CA SER A 11 25.72 10.67 1.11
C SER A 11 25.31 10.15 2.48
N GLU A 12 24.60 10.95 3.28
CA GLU A 12 24.11 10.55 4.60
C GLU A 12 22.96 9.54 4.47
N ILE A 13 22.08 9.75 3.49
CA ILE A 13 21.02 8.79 3.17
C ILE A 13 21.63 7.46 2.72
N LEU A 14 22.62 7.50 1.82
CA LEU A 14 23.30 6.29 1.35
C LEU A 14 23.99 5.53 2.49
N LYS A 15 24.61 6.25 3.44
CA LYS A 15 25.25 5.66 4.61
C LYS A 15 24.24 4.90 5.47
N ARG A 16 23.13 5.54 5.86
CA ARG A 16 22.07 4.91 6.64
C ARG A 16 21.46 3.70 5.93
N ALA A 17 21.22 3.82 4.62
CA ALA A 17 20.67 2.72 3.84
C ALA A 17 21.60 1.48 3.85
N LYS A 18 22.93 1.69 3.79
CA LYS A 18 23.90 0.59 3.90
C LYS A 18 23.89 -0.06 5.28
N GLU A 19 23.81 0.73 6.34
CA GLU A 19 23.71 0.22 7.72
C GLU A 19 22.47 -0.68 7.88
N ILE A 20 21.32 -0.22 7.41
CA ILE A 20 20.06 -0.98 7.42
C ILE A 20 20.16 -2.27 6.57
N ALA A 21 20.81 -2.20 5.41
CA ALA A 21 20.97 -3.35 4.54
C ALA A 21 21.80 -4.46 5.23
N VAL A 22 22.86 -4.08 5.94
CA VAL A 22 23.67 -5.00 6.74
C VAL A 22 22.85 -5.59 7.89
N GLU A 23 22.13 -4.76 8.64
CA GLU A 23 21.28 -5.21 9.75
C GLU A 23 20.23 -6.23 9.31
N ARG A 24 19.63 -6.02 8.14
CA ARG A 24 18.58 -6.87 7.58
C ARG A 24 19.10 -8.03 6.73
N ASN A 25 20.42 -8.20 6.63
CA ASN A 25 21.06 -9.20 5.79
C ASN A 25 20.52 -9.20 4.34
N THR A 26 20.40 -8.00 3.76
CA THR A 26 19.85 -7.76 2.42
C THR A 26 20.75 -6.83 1.61
N THR A 27 20.44 -6.60 0.34
CA THR A 27 21.18 -5.66 -0.51
C THR A 27 20.38 -4.39 -0.80
N LEU A 28 21.07 -3.29 -1.09
CA LEU A 28 20.42 -2.06 -1.56
C LEU A 28 19.63 -2.28 -2.85
N SER A 29 20.08 -3.21 -3.70
CA SER A 29 19.36 -3.54 -4.94
C SER A 29 18.02 -4.20 -4.62
N ASP A 30 17.98 -5.15 -3.69
CA ASP A 30 16.75 -5.84 -3.30
C ASP A 30 15.77 -4.87 -2.63
N MET A 31 16.28 -4.02 -1.73
CA MET A 31 15.48 -2.98 -1.09
C MET A 31 14.93 -1.97 -2.11
N PHE A 32 15.70 -1.62 -3.14
CA PHE A 32 15.25 -0.72 -4.19
C PHE A 32 14.24 -1.38 -5.12
N GLU A 33 14.46 -2.64 -5.53
CA GLU A 33 13.48 -3.42 -6.31
C GLU A 33 12.15 -3.54 -5.54
N GLN A 34 12.20 -3.79 -4.23
CA GLN A 34 11.03 -3.82 -3.37
C GLN A 34 10.32 -2.45 -3.28
N ALA A 35 11.07 -1.36 -3.05
CA ALA A 35 10.50 -0.02 -2.98
C ALA A 35 9.82 0.40 -4.29
N ILE A 36 10.38 0.04 -5.44
CA ILE A 36 9.77 0.29 -6.75
C ILE A 36 8.50 -0.55 -6.95
N SER A 37 8.51 -1.81 -6.52
CA SER A 37 7.31 -2.67 -6.53
C SER A 37 6.19 -2.11 -5.65
N GLU A 38 6.54 -1.61 -4.46
CA GLU A 38 5.61 -0.96 -3.54
C GLU A 38 5.08 0.37 -4.10
N LEU A 39 5.89 1.14 -4.83
CA LEU A 39 5.46 2.35 -5.55
C LEU A 39 4.37 2.06 -6.59
N ASP A 40 4.51 0.96 -7.33
CA ASP A 40 3.49 0.51 -8.28
C ASP A 40 2.20 0.10 -7.56
N ALA A 41 2.32 -0.64 -6.45
CA ALA A 41 1.17 -0.97 -5.61
C ALA A 41 0.47 0.27 -5.02
N LEU A 42 1.23 1.26 -4.56
CA LEU A 42 0.68 2.51 -4.02
C LEU A 42 0.00 3.33 -5.12
N SER A 43 0.56 3.33 -6.32
CA SER A 43 -0.03 3.92 -7.53
C SER A 43 -1.34 3.23 -7.90
N ALA A 44 -1.39 1.90 -7.83
CA ALA A 44 -2.59 1.11 -8.06
C ALA A 44 -3.68 1.40 -7.01
N ILE A 45 -3.32 1.48 -5.72
CA ILE A 45 -4.23 1.86 -4.64
C ILE A 45 -4.77 3.28 -4.86
N ASN A 46 -3.90 4.24 -5.19
CA ASN A 46 -4.32 5.62 -5.49
C ASN A 46 -5.25 5.69 -6.70
N SER A 47 -5.01 4.88 -7.74
CA SER A 47 -5.86 4.80 -8.93
C SER A 47 -7.24 4.22 -8.60
N LEU A 48 -7.29 3.17 -7.75
CA LEU A 48 -8.53 2.58 -7.27
C LEU A 48 -9.32 3.56 -6.39
N MET A 49 -8.65 4.25 -5.46
CA MET A 49 -9.27 5.30 -4.64
C MET A 49 -9.86 6.41 -5.51
N LYS A 50 -9.11 6.88 -6.52
CA LYS A 50 -9.60 7.87 -7.48
C LYS A 50 -10.82 7.38 -8.26
N GLY A 51 -10.82 6.12 -8.71
CA GLY A 51 -11.96 5.49 -9.39
C GLY A 51 -13.21 5.38 -8.51
N LEU A 52 -13.01 5.23 -7.20
CA LEU A 52 -14.08 5.20 -6.18
C LEU A 52 -14.46 6.59 -5.65
N GLY A 53 -13.85 7.68 -6.15
CA GLY A 53 -14.08 9.04 -5.66
C GLY A 53 -13.54 9.29 -4.24
N LEU A 54 -12.62 8.46 -3.76
CA LEU A 54 -12.01 8.55 -2.44
C LEU A 54 -10.69 9.34 -2.50
N THR A 55 -10.49 10.26 -1.55
CA THR A 55 -9.23 11.01 -1.44
C THR A 55 -8.19 10.19 -0.67
N PRO A 56 -6.99 9.94 -1.23
CA PRO A 56 -5.90 9.31 -0.50
C PRO A 56 -5.56 10.11 0.74
N ARG A 57 -5.66 9.49 1.91
CA ARG A 57 -5.21 10.07 3.18
C ARG A 57 -4.47 9.01 3.97
N LEU A 58 -3.34 9.39 4.57
CA LEU A 58 -2.65 8.54 5.54
C LEU A 58 -3.54 8.42 6.77
N ILE A 59 -4.10 7.24 6.99
CA ILE A 59 -4.93 6.96 8.17
C ILE A 59 -4.00 6.48 9.28
N SER A 60 -4.00 7.17 10.41
CA SER A 60 -3.20 6.76 11.56
C SER A 60 -3.71 5.45 12.19
N PHE A 61 -2.85 4.71 12.88
CA PHE A 61 -3.25 3.50 13.61
C PHE A 61 -4.37 3.79 14.64
N GLU A 62 -4.35 4.98 15.23
CA GLU A 62 -5.38 5.43 16.18
C GLU A 62 -6.73 5.70 15.50
N GLU A 63 -6.73 6.18 14.26
CA GLU A 63 -7.96 6.30 13.46
C GLU A 63 -8.47 4.93 13.01
N ILE A 64 -7.58 3.98 12.68
CA ILE A 64 -7.96 2.60 12.34
C ILE A 64 -8.63 1.91 13.53
N SER A 65 -8.11 2.11 14.74
CA SER A 65 -8.68 1.49 15.94
C SER A 65 -10.02 2.12 16.35
N LYS A 66 -10.23 3.42 16.10
CA LYS A 66 -11.50 4.11 16.35
C LYS A 66 -12.56 3.88 15.27
N ASN A 67 -12.15 3.74 14.01
CA ASN A 67 -13.01 3.42 12.86
C ASN A 67 -12.97 1.93 12.50
N LYS A 68 -12.85 1.03 13.49
CA LYS A 68 -13.24 -0.36 13.29
C LYS A 68 -14.74 -0.38 13.00
N LEU A 69 -15.07 -0.25 11.72
CA LEU A 69 -16.34 -0.67 11.18
C LEU A 69 -16.46 -2.15 11.54
N ASP A 70 -17.28 -2.46 12.54
CA ASP A 70 -17.71 -3.81 12.87
C ASP A 70 -18.63 -4.29 11.73
N LEU A 71 -18.08 -4.40 10.53
CA LEU A 71 -18.69 -5.03 9.39
C LEU A 71 -18.66 -6.52 9.68
N LYS A 72 -19.56 -6.95 10.55
CA LYS A 72 -19.94 -8.35 10.63
C LYS A 72 -20.24 -8.76 9.20
N ALA A 73 -19.44 -9.66 8.64
CA ALA A 73 -19.58 -10.12 7.27
C ALA A 73 -21.02 -10.58 6.95
N ASN A 74 -21.77 -11.01 7.98
CA ASN A 74 -23.20 -11.34 7.89
C ASN A 74 -24.12 -10.17 7.48
N SER A 75 -23.76 -8.92 7.76
CA SER A 75 -24.59 -7.75 7.43
C SER A 75 -24.53 -7.41 5.94
N LEU A 76 -23.30 -7.40 5.37
CA LEU A 76 -23.06 -7.09 3.96
C LEU A 76 -23.63 -8.16 3.01
N VAL A 77 -23.58 -9.43 3.40
CA VAL A 77 -24.15 -10.53 2.59
C VAL A 77 -25.68 -10.43 2.51
N ARG A 78 -26.32 -9.80 3.50
CA ARG A 78 -27.79 -9.68 3.56
C ARG A 78 -28.30 -8.59 2.61
N GLU A 79 -27.65 -7.43 2.56
CA GLU A 79 -28.00 -6.34 1.63
C GLU A 79 -27.81 -6.76 0.16
N MET A 80 -26.70 -7.42 -0.18
CA MET A 80 -26.45 -7.89 -1.56
C MET A 80 -27.43 -9.01 -2.00
N ARG A 81 -28.00 -9.76 -1.05
CA ARG A 81 -28.98 -10.82 -1.35
C ARG A 81 -30.39 -10.26 -1.54
N ASP A 82 -30.76 -9.23 -0.79
CA ASP A 82 -32.06 -8.58 -0.90
C ASP A 82 -32.17 -7.73 -2.17
N GLU A 83 -31.10 -7.08 -2.63
CA GLU A 83 -31.08 -6.42 -3.95
C GLU A 83 -31.24 -7.41 -5.11
N ARG A 84 -30.73 -8.64 -4.96
CA ARG A 84 -30.84 -9.69 -5.97
C ARG A 84 -32.21 -10.38 -5.99
N LEU A 85 -32.97 -10.27 -4.91
CA LEU A 85 -34.35 -10.76 -4.79
C LEU A 85 -35.39 -9.69 -5.12
N SER A 86 -35.01 -8.42 -5.03
CA SER A 86 -35.83 -7.25 -5.36
C SER A 86 -35.61 -6.79 -6.80
N GLY A 87 -35.61 -7.72 -7.74
CA GLY A 87 -35.72 -7.38 -9.16
C GLY A 87 -37.11 -6.80 -9.43
N HIS A 88 -37.22 -5.47 -9.36
CA HIS A 88 -38.20 -4.62 -10.04
C HIS A 88 -37.44 -3.42 -10.62
#